data_AF-Q9PFG1-F1
#
_entry.id   AF-Q9PFG1-F1
#
_cell.length_a   1.000
_cell.length_b   1.000
_cell.length_c   1.000
_cell.angle_alpha   90.00
_cell.angle_beta   90.00
_cell.angle_gamma   90.00
#
_symmetry.space_group_name_H-M   'P 1'
#
loop_
_entity.id
_entity.type
_entity.pdbx_description
1 polymer ?
#
loop_
_entity_poly.entity_id
_entity_poly.type
_entity_poly.pdbx_seq_one_letter_code
_entity_poly.pdbx_strand_id
1 'polypeptide(L)' 'MVNVRLTQDTVRDLLLQRIVDCDADNTVKGKVIEQIKSLPASGIQKIAEKVLEASLRNLPDAIRWLQTVIPTL' A
#
# COMPACT_ATOMS: atom_id res chain seq x y z
N MET A 1 0.73 21.44 9.41
CA MET A 1 0.52 20.86 8.05
C MET A 1 1.48 19.68 7.94
N VAL A 2 1.01 18.45 8.05
CA VAL A 2 1.88 17.26 8.05
C VAL A 2 2.02 16.78 6.61
N ASN A 3 3.13 17.11 5.96
CA ASN A 3 3.49 16.51 4.68
C ASN A 3 4.05 15.11 4.97
N VAL A 4 3.18 14.09 4.97
CA VAL A 4 3.63 12.70 4.94
C VAL A 4 4.31 12.48 3.60
N ARG A 5 5.62 12.69 3.52
CA ARG A 5 6.43 12.33 2.36
C ARG A 5 6.53 10.81 2.35
N LEU A 6 5.55 10.14 1.74
CA LEU A 6 5.73 8.75 1.34
C LEU A 6 6.78 8.71 0.23
N THR A 7 8.00 8.34 0.60
CA THR A 7 9.04 7.98 -0.37
C THR A 7 8.62 6.73 -1.13
N GLN A 8 9.01 6.66 -2.40
CA GLN A 8 8.61 5.60 -3.33
C GLN A 8 8.96 4.20 -2.83
N ASP A 9 10.13 4.07 -2.21
CA ASP A 9 10.60 2.81 -1.64
C ASP A 9 9.75 2.41 -0.42
N THR A 10 9.37 3.38 0.42
CA THR A 10 8.49 3.15 1.56
C THR A 10 7.10 2.68 1.15
N VAL A 11 6.54 3.24 0.07
CA VAL A 11 5.26 2.78 -0.49
C VAL A 11 5.37 1.33 -0.96
N ARG A 12 6.45 1.02 -1.68
CA ARG A 12 6.69 -0.34 -2.20
C ARG A 12 6.76 -1.35 -1.06
N ASP A 13 7.52 -1.06 -0.03
CA ASP A 13 7.68 -1.94 1.13
C ASP A 13 6.35 -2.16 1.87
N LEU A 14 5.56 -1.10 2.07
CA LEU A 14 4.24 -1.20 2.70
C LEU A 14 3.26 -2.05 1.87
N LEU A 15 3.26 -1.91 0.54
CA LEU A 15 2.43 -2.74 -0.34
C LEU A 15 2.84 -4.20 -0.28
N LEU A 16 4.16 -4.48 -0.29
CA LEU A 16 4.68 -5.84 -0.19
C LEU A 16 4.31 -6.50 1.13
N GLN A 17 4.47 -5.79 2.25
CA GLN A 17 4.03 -6.26 3.58
C GLN A 17 2.54 -6.58 3.58
N ARG A 18 1.69 -5.69 3.04
CA ARG A 18 0.25 -5.91 3.01
C ARG A 18 -0.15 -7.14 2.20
N ILE A 19 0.56 -7.45 1.10
CA ILE A 19 0.31 -8.63 0.28
C ILE A 19 0.73 -9.92 0.99
N VAL A 20 1.85 -9.89 1.72
CA VAL A 20 2.30 -11.01 2.54
C VAL A 20 1.24 -11.36 3.60
N ASP A 21 0.70 -10.33 4.26
CA ASP A 21 -0.29 -10.45 5.34
C ASP A 21 -1.71 -10.76 4.85
N CYS A 22 -2.00 -10.61 3.56
CA CYS A 22 -3.33 -10.94 3.02
C CYS A 22 -3.57 -12.45 3.06
N ASP A 23 -4.77 -12.89 3.39
CA ASP A 23 -5.13 -14.30 3.27
C ASP A 23 -5.52 -14.61 1.81
N ALA A 24 -4.52 -14.96 1.01
CA ALA A 24 -4.65 -15.24 -0.42
C ALA A 24 -3.68 -16.36 -0.81
N ASP A 25 -3.99 -17.06 -1.90
CA ASP A 25 -3.15 -18.15 -2.41
C ASP A 25 -1.70 -17.67 -2.68
N ASN A 26 -0.72 -18.47 -2.26
CA ASN A 26 0.70 -18.14 -2.38
C ASN A 26 1.15 -17.92 -3.84
N THR A 27 0.49 -18.58 -4.79
CA THR A 27 0.73 -18.41 -6.23
C THR A 27 0.29 -17.02 -6.69
N VAL A 28 -0.84 -16.54 -6.16
CA VAL A 28 -1.38 -15.22 -6.48
C VAL A 28 -0.52 -14.15 -5.82
N LYS A 29 -0.16 -14.31 -4.55
CA LYS A 29 0.77 -13.41 -3.84
C LYS A 29 2.09 -13.24 -4.58
N GLY A 30 2.71 -14.35 -4.99
CA GLY A 30 3.98 -14.34 -5.72
C GLY A 30 3.92 -13.48 -6.99
N LYS A 31 2.88 -13.69 -7.82
CA LYS A 31 2.68 -12.92 -9.05
C LYS A 31 2.45 -11.43 -8.79
N VAL A 32 1.77 -11.06 -7.71
CA VAL A 32 1.54 -9.65 -7.37
C VAL A 32 2.82 -9.01 -6.83
N ILE A 33 3.59 -9.73 -6.01
CA ILE A 33 4.90 -9.29 -5.49
C ILE A 33 5.87 -9.04 -6.65
N GLU A 34 5.97 -9.95 -7.62
CA GLU A 34 6.82 -9.77 -8.79
C GLU A 34 6.41 -8.56 -9.63
N GLN A 35 5.11 -8.36 -9.83
CA GLN A 35 4.61 -7.18 -10.54
C GLN A 35 4.99 -5.88 -9.80
N ILE A 36 4.82 -5.82 -8.48
CA ILE A 36 5.21 -4.63 -7.71
C ILE A 36 6.70 -4.36 -7.76
N LYS A 37 7.54 -5.41 -7.70
CA LYS A 37 9.00 -5.27 -7.84
C LYS A 37 9.42 -4.84 -9.24
N SER A 38 8.69 -5.29 -10.27
CA SER A 38 8.96 -4.94 -11.66
C SER A 38 8.45 -3.55 -12.06
N LEU A 39 7.65 -2.89 -11.23
CA LEU A 39 7.11 -1.59 -11.56
C LEU A 39 8.16 -0.48 -11.43
N PRO A 40 8.24 0.43 -12.42
CA PRO A 40 9.04 1.63 -12.29
C PRO A 40 8.47 2.48 -11.15
N ALA A 41 9.34 3.29 -10.57
CA ALA A 41 9.04 4.31 -9.58
C ALA A 41 7.66 5.00 -9.84
N SER A 42 7.46 5.54 -11.04
CA SER A 42 6.22 6.24 -11.43
C SER A 42 4.95 5.36 -11.39
N GLY A 43 5.09 4.04 -11.55
CA GLY A 43 3.98 3.08 -11.43
C GLY A 43 3.55 2.86 -9.98
N ILE A 44 4.50 2.81 -9.05
CA ILE A 44 4.22 2.66 -7.61
C ILE A 44 3.41 3.83 -7.08
N GLN A 45 3.72 5.05 -7.51
CA GLN A 45 2.99 6.24 -7.09
C GLN A 45 1.52 6.21 -7.55
N LYS A 46 1.27 5.81 -8.80
CA LYS A 46 -0.09 5.65 -9.33
C LYS A 46 -0.89 4.57 -8.61
N ILE A 47 -0.25 3.47 -8.22
CA ILE A 47 -0.89 2.41 -7.43
C ILE A 47 -1.24 2.94 -6.04
N ALA A 48 -0.31 3.65 -5.39
CA ALA A 48 -0.54 4.26 -4.09
C ALA A 48 -1.74 5.22 -4.13
N GLU A 49 -1.80 6.10 -5.13
CA GLU A 49 -2.91 7.03 -5.34
C GLU A 49 -4.25 6.29 -5.50
N LYS A 50 -4.29 5.24 -6.34
CA LYS A 50 -5.50 4.43 -6.55
C LYS A 50 -5.93 3.64 -5.32
N VAL A 51 -4.97 3.09 -4.57
CA VAL A 51 -5.22 2.37 -3.31
C VAL A 51 -5.74 3.35 -2.27
N LEU A 52 -5.12 4.54 -2.16
CA LEU A 52 -5.56 5.58 -1.24
C LEU A 52 -6.98 6.03 -1.58
N GLU A 53 -7.27 6.31 -2.85
CA GLU A 53 -8.63 6.63 -3.31
C GLU A 53 -9.63 5.51 -3.01
N ALA A 54 -9.28 4.25 -3.29
CA ALA A 54 -10.16 3.10 -3.04
C ALA A 54 -10.41 2.88 -1.54
N SER A 55 -9.40 3.16 -0.71
CA SER A 55 -9.48 3.09 0.75
C SER A 55 -10.33 4.24 1.30
N LEU A 56 -10.14 5.46 0.79
CA LEU A 56 -10.97 6.62 1.12
C LEU A 56 -12.43 6.43 0.68
N ARG A 57 -12.69 5.66 -0.38
CA ARG A 57 -14.06 5.28 -0.76
C ARG A 57 -14.68 4.24 0.19
N ASN A 58 -13.87 3.40 0.85
CA ASN A 58 -14.28 2.41 1.85
C ASN A 58 -13.84 2.82 3.27
N LEU A 59 -14.17 4.06 3.63
CA LEU A 59 -13.70 4.82 4.80
C LEU A 59 -13.52 4.06 6.14
N PRO A 60 -14.42 3.15 6.57
CA PRO A 60 -14.33 2.52 7.89
C PRO A 60 -13.05 1.69 8.10
N ASP A 61 -12.62 0.94 7.09
CA ASP A 61 -11.44 0.08 7.18
C ASP A 61 -10.14 0.86 6.96
N ALA A 62 -10.20 1.92 6.15
CA ALA A 62 -9.06 2.78 5.86
C ALA A 62 -8.60 3.60 7.07
N ILE A 63 -9.53 4.11 7.88
CA ILE A 63 -9.21 4.84 9.11
C ILE A 63 -8.50 3.92 10.11
N ARG A 64 -8.99 2.69 10.28
CA ARG A 64 -8.37 1.70 11.18
C ARG A 64 -6.96 1.32 10.74
N TRP A 65 -6.73 1.17 9.43
CA TRP A 65 -5.37 0.96 8.90
C TRP A 65 -4.47 2.20 9.07
N LEU A 66 -4.98 3.41 8.81
CA LEU A 66 -4.23 4.66 9.01
C LEU A 66 -3.79 4.85 10.47
N GLN A 67 -4.61 4.45 11.44
CA GLN A 67 -4.24 4.47 12.86
C GLN A 67 -3.07 3.52 13.19
N THR A 68 -2.91 2.43 12.44
CA THR A 68 -1.77 1.51 12.62
C THR A 68 -0.49 2.01 11.96
N VAL A 69 -0.61 2.81 10.90
CA VAL A 69 0.53 3.36 10.14
C VAL A 69 0.98 4.73 10.70
N ILE A 70 0.06 5.46 11.31
CA ILE A 70 0.31 6.74 11.99
C ILE A 70 0.10 6.50 13.50
N PRO A 71 1.11 5.98 14.22
CA PRO A 71 0.99 5.65 15.65
C PRO A 71 0.79 6.87 16.58
N THR A 72 0.66 8.08 16.04
CA THR A 72 0.46 9.33 16.77
C THR A 72 -0.67 10.16 16.16
N LEU A 73 -1.90 9.69 16.32
CA LEU A 73 -3.11 10.53 16.34
C LEU A 73 -3.83 10.30 17.67
#